data_AF-A0A7C2TR96-F1
#
_entry.id   AF-A0A7C2TR96-F1
#
_cell.length_a   1.000
_cell.length_b   1.000
_cell.length_c   1.000
_cell.angle_alpha   90.00
_cell.angle_beta   90.00
_cell.angle_gamma   90.00
#
_symmetry.space_group_name_H-M   'P 1'
#
loop_
_entity.id
_entity.type
_entity.pdbx_description
1 polymer ?
#
loop_
_entity_poly.entity_id
_entity_poly.type
_entity_poly.pdbx_seq_one_letter_code
_entity_poly.pdbx_strand_id
1 'polypeptide(L)'
;SRMVEMVADLKKKQPDICDPIIDAIGAVAVAAMHHMSDAQQLGKLMNMNHALLEALGVGHPALAKLILASRAAGAYGAKLTGAGGGGCMVALCPKHLKNRVAGAIEAGDARAFITTIDTEGVRKEKDV
;
A
#
# COMPACT_ATOMS: atom_id res chain seq x y z
N SER A 1 0.81 -19.55 -1.93
CA SER A 1 1.71 -18.40 -1.63
C SER A 1 1.86 -18.37 -0.13
N ARG A 2 3.08 -18.43 0.40
CA ARG A 2 3.34 -18.58 1.84
C ARG A 2 2.59 -17.56 2.71
N MET A 3 2.50 -16.29 2.29
CA MET A 3 1.75 -15.27 3.03
C MET A 3 0.25 -15.52 3.04
N VAL A 4 -0.31 -15.99 1.92
CA VAL A 4 -1.74 -16.33 1.82
C VAL A 4 -2.09 -17.52 2.71
N GLU A 5 -1.25 -18.56 2.71
CA GLU A 5 -1.41 -19.72 3.58
C GLU A 5 -1.34 -19.32 5.06
N MET A 6 -0.39 -18.46 5.43
CA MET A 6 -0.27 -17.94 6.79
C MET A 6 -1.51 -17.16 7.24
N VAL A 7 -2.07 -16.29 6.40
CA VAL A 7 -3.33 -15.56 6.72
C VAL A 7 -4.50 -16.52 6.82
N ALA A 8 -4.60 -17.52 5.94
CA ALA A 8 -5.66 -18.53 6.00
C ALA A 8 -5.58 -19.36 7.29
N ASP A 9 -4.38 -19.75 7.71
CA ASP A 9 -4.15 -20.46 8.97
C ASP A 9 -4.46 -19.58 10.19
N LEU A 10 -4.09 -18.30 10.16
CA LEU A 10 -4.41 -17.35 11.21
C LEU A 10 -5.92 -17.20 11.37
N LYS A 11 -6.64 -17.00 10.26
CA LYS A 11 -8.12 -16.94 10.24
C LYS A 11 -8.75 -18.22 10.77
N LYS A 12 -8.24 -19.40 10.38
CA LYS A 12 -8.76 -20.68 10.87
C LYS A 12 -8.58 -20.84 12.38
N LYS A 13 -7.49 -20.33 12.94
CA LYS A 13 -7.17 -20.41 14.38
C LYS A 13 -7.89 -19.34 15.20
N GLN A 14 -8.11 -18.16 14.63
CA GLN A 14 -8.64 -16.98 15.32
C GLN A 14 -9.70 -16.25 14.46
N PRO A 15 -10.83 -16.89 14.14
CA PRO A 15 -11.84 -16.30 13.25
C PRO A 15 -12.45 -15.02 13.83
N ASP A 16 -12.76 -15.00 15.12
CA ASP A 16 -13.36 -13.85 15.81
C ASP A 16 -12.46 -12.60 15.82
N ILE A 17 -11.16 -12.75 15.55
CA ILE A 17 -10.20 -11.65 15.42
C ILE A 17 -9.97 -11.31 13.95
N CYS A 18 -9.78 -12.31 13.10
CA CYS A 18 -9.40 -12.11 11.70
C CYS A 18 -10.57 -11.62 10.84
N ASP A 19 -11.77 -12.14 11.05
CA ASP A 19 -12.93 -11.80 10.25
C ASP A 19 -13.27 -10.30 10.36
N PRO A 20 -13.33 -9.70 11.57
CA PRO A 20 -13.53 -8.25 11.69
C PRO A 20 -12.43 -7.40 11.03
N ILE A 21 -11.17 -7.87 11.03
CA ILE A 21 -10.08 -7.17 10.35
C ILE A 21 -10.28 -7.19 8.83
N ILE A 22 -10.66 -8.35 8.27
CA ILE A 22 -10.95 -8.50 6.84
C ILE A 22 -12.15 -7.63 6.45
N ASP A 23 -13.21 -7.62 7.26
CA ASP A 23 -14.38 -6.77 7.05
C ASP A 23 -13.99 -5.28 7.08
N ALA A 24 -13.13 -4.88 8.02
CA ALA A 24 -12.60 -3.52 8.09
C ALA A 24 -11.76 -3.15 6.85
N ILE A 25 -10.95 -4.08 6.31
CA ILE A 25 -10.23 -3.87 5.04
C ILE A 25 -11.23 -3.64 3.90
N GLY A 26 -12.31 -4.43 3.84
CA GLY A 26 -13.40 -4.26 2.89
C GLY A 26 -14.07 -2.88 3.01
N ALA A 27 -14.39 -2.46 4.23
CA ALA A 27 -14.98 -1.15 4.50
C ALA A 27 -14.05 0.00 4.09
N VAL A 28 -12.74 -0.12 4.33
CA VAL A 28 -11.73 0.85 3.88
C VAL A 28 -11.70 0.94 2.35
N ALA A 29 -11.80 -0.19 1.64
CA ALA A 29 -11.86 -0.20 0.17
C ALA A 29 -13.12 0.50 -0.35
N VAL A 30 -14.29 0.23 0.26
CA VAL A 30 -15.54 0.91 -0.09
C VAL A 30 -15.44 2.41 0.16
N ALA A 31 -14.94 2.83 1.32
CA ALA A 31 -14.71 4.25 1.62
C ALA A 31 -13.76 4.91 0.62
N ALA A 32 -12.70 4.23 0.19
CA ALA A 32 -11.73 4.76 -0.76
C ALA A 32 -12.36 5.08 -2.13
N MET A 33 -13.34 4.30 -2.58
CA MET A 33 -14.06 4.57 -3.84
C MET A 33 -14.76 5.94 -3.83
N HIS A 34 -15.22 6.41 -2.67
CA HIS A 34 -15.86 7.72 -2.51
C HIS A 34 -14.87 8.89 -2.44
N HIS A 35 -13.56 8.61 -2.33
CA HIS A 35 -12.50 9.61 -2.18
C HIS A 35 -11.47 9.57 -3.31
N MET A 36 -11.81 9.03 -4.47
CA MET A 36 -10.89 8.94 -5.62
C MET A 36 -10.41 10.31 -6.13
N SER A 37 -11.19 11.38 -5.92
CA SER A 37 -10.82 12.78 -6.24
C SER A 37 -10.08 13.50 -5.10
N ASP A 38 -10.05 12.93 -3.89
CA ASP A 38 -9.36 13.49 -2.73
C ASP A 38 -8.17 12.61 -2.35
N ALA A 39 -7.01 12.94 -2.93
CA ALA A 39 -5.77 12.20 -2.70
C ALA A 39 -5.30 12.22 -1.22
N GLN A 40 -5.66 13.25 -0.45
CA GLN A 40 -5.29 13.31 0.98
C GLN A 40 -6.11 12.31 1.78
N GLN A 41 -7.43 12.31 1.57
CA GLN A 41 -8.32 11.37 2.24
C GLN A 41 -8.05 9.92 1.80
N LEU A 42 -7.77 9.69 0.52
CA LEU A 42 -7.33 8.40 0.01
C LEU A 42 -6.03 7.94 0.68
N GLY A 43 -5.06 8.84 0.87
CA GLY A 43 -3.82 8.55 1.59
C GLY A 43 -4.04 8.11 3.04
N LYS A 44 -4.99 8.74 3.76
CA LYS A 44 -5.37 8.31 5.12
C LYS A 44 -5.94 6.90 5.14
N LEU A 45 -6.81 6.58 4.17
CA LEU A 45 -7.38 5.23 4.01
C LEU A 45 -6.30 4.19 3.65
N MET A 46 -5.31 4.55 2.82
CA MET A 46 -4.16 3.68 2.58
C MET A 46 -3.39 3.37 3.86
N ASN A 47 -3.20 4.37 4.74
CA ASN A 47 -2.50 4.18 6.01
C ASN A 47 -3.30 3.26 6.96
N MET A 48 -4.62 3.42 7.02
CA MET A 48 -5.50 2.52 7.78
C MET A 48 -5.42 1.09 7.26
N ASN A 49 -5.52 0.89 5.94
CA ASN A 49 -5.40 -0.43 5.33
C ASN A 49 -4.03 -1.06 5.63
N HIS A 50 -2.95 -0.28 5.61
CA HIS A 50 -1.64 -0.80 5.97
C HIS A 50 -1.59 -1.34 7.41
N ALA A 51 -2.17 -0.63 8.38
CA ALA A 51 -2.21 -1.09 9.77
C ALA A 51 -3.02 -2.39 9.92
N LEU A 52 -4.13 -2.53 9.20
CA LEU A 52 -4.91 -3.77 9.18
C LEU A 52 -4.13 -4.94 8.57
N LEU A 53 -3.36 -4.68 7.51
CA LEU A 53 -2.49 -5.69 6.89
C LEU A 53 -1.33 -6.10 7.82
N GLU A 54 -0.74 -5.15 8.55
CA GLU A 54 0.24 -5.46 9.61
C GLU A 54 -0.38 -6.34 10.70
N ALA A 55 -1.62 -6.07 11.10
CA ALA A 55 -2.35 -6.89 12.09
C ALA A 55 -2.62 -8.33 11.60
N LEU A 56 -2.78 -8.54 10.29
CA LEU A 56 -2.84 -9.88 9.67
C LEU A 56 -1.48 -10.57 9.54
N GLY A 57 -0.39 -9.92 9.96
CA GLY A 57 0.95 -10.49 9.97
C GLY A 57 1.68 -10.49 8.63
N VAL A 58 1.12 -9.85 7.59
CA VAL A 58 1.76 -9.79 6.25
C VAL A 58 2.72 -8.60 6.09
N GLY A 59 3.07 -7.94 7.19
CA GLY A 59 4.07 -6.88 7.23
C GLY A 59 5.50 -7.37 6.97
N HIS A 60 6.44 -6.43 6.89
CA HIS A 60 7.87 -6.73 6.85
C HIS A 60 8.70 -5.52 7.32
N PRO A 61 9.76 -5.69 8.14
CA PRO A 61 10.54 -4.56 8.67
C PRO A 61 11.08 -3.60 7.59
N ALA A 62 11.55 -4.16 6.47
CA ALA A 62 12.00 -3.34 5.33
C ALA A 62 10.86 -2.49 4.74
N LEU A 63 9.65 -3.05 4.58
CA LEU A 63 8.50 -2.28 4.09
C LEU A 63 8.09 -1.21 5.10
N ALA A 64 8.07 -1.54 6.40
CA ALA A 64 7.72 -0.59 7.46
C ALA A 64 8.67 0.63 7.45
N LYS A 65 9.99 0.41 7.30
CA LYS A 65 10.99 1.48 7.15
C LYS A 65 10.66 2.40 5.96
N LEU A 66 10.39 1.82 4.78
CA LEU A 66 10.11 2.59 3.56
C LEU A 66 8.78 3.35 3.63
N ILE A 67 7.75 2.76 4.26
CA ILE A 67 6.44 3.38 4.46
C ILE A 67 6.55 4.58 5.39
N LEU A 68 7.27 4.45 6.51
CA LEU A 68 7.51 5.56 7.43
C LEU A 68 8.34 6.66 6.76
N ALA A 69 9.41 6.31 6.04
CA ALA A 69 10.24 7.27 5.30
C ALA A 69 9.42 8.05 4.26
N SER A 70 8.57 7.36 3.49
CA SER A 70 7.70 8.00 2.49
C SER A 70 6.71 8.98 3.13
N ARG A 71 6.10 8.61 4.26
CA ARG A 71 5.19 9.49 5.03
C ARG A 71 5.93 10.71 5.57
N ALA A 72 7.11 10.52 6.16
CA ALA A 72 7.96 11.62 6.66
C ALA A 72 8.44 12.57 5.54
N ALA A 73 8.57 12.06 4.32
CA ALA A 73 8.89 12.85 3.13
C ALA A 73 7.69 13.64 2.55
N GLY A 74 6.50 13.47 3.10
CA GLY A 74 5.29 14.21 2.71
C GLY A 74 4.32 13.44 1.81
N ALA A 75 4.41 12.12 1.74
CA ALA A 75 3.36 11.31 1.14
C ALA A 75 2.06 11.44 1.96
N TYR A 76 0.92 11.58 1.27
CA TYR A 76 -0.41 11.55 1.87
C TYR A 76 -0.69 10.20 2.53
N GLY A 77 -0.22 9.12 1.90
CA GLY A 77 -0.33 7.78 2.44
C GLY A 77 0.65 6.81 1.79
N ALA A 78 0.95 5.75 2.51
CA ALA A 78 1.83 4.69 2.04
C ALA A 78 1.41 3.36 2.65
N LYS A 79 1.42 2.30 1.83
CA LYS A 79 1.06 0.94 2.24
C LYS A 79 1.84 -0.11 1.44
N LEU A 80 1.94 -1.32 1.98
CA LEU A 80 2.41 -2.48 1.21
C LEU A 80 1.47 -2.77 0.01
N THR A 81 2.00 -3.37 -1.04
CA THR A 81 1.21 -3.81 -2.21
C THR A 81 1.55 -5.25 -2.60
N GLY A 82 0.53 -6.02 -3.02
CA GLY A 82 0.65 -7.46 -3.24
C GLY A 82 0.48 -8.27 -1.94
N ALA A 83 1.13 -9.44 -1.89
CA ALA A 83 0.94 -10.42 -0.81
C ALA A 83 1.55 -10.04 0.55
N GLY A 84 2.45 -9.05 0.59
CA GLY A 84 3.21 -8.70 1.80
C GLY A 84 4.41 -9.64 2.05
N GLY A 85 4.98 -9.57 3.26
CA GLY A 85 6.19 -10.32 3.63
C GLY A 85 7.48 -9.81 2.97
N GLY A 86 7.45 -8.62 2.38
CA GLY A 86 8.52 -8.03 1.59
C GLY A 86 8.02 -7.51 0.24
N GLY A 87 8.90 -7.38 -0.74
CA GLY A 87 8.54 -6.93 -2.08
C GLY A 87 8.36 -5.41 -2.15
N CYS A 88 7.18 -4.96 -2.60
CA CYS A 88 6.93 -3.57 -2.94
C CYS A 88 5.98 -2.87 -1.95
N MET A 89 6.15 -1.56 -1.86
CA MET A 89 5.18 -0.64 -1.26
C MET A 89 4.73 0.39 -2.30
N VAL A 90 3.60 1.05 -2.03
CA VAL A 90 3.10 2.16 -2.83
C VAL A 90 2.94 3.39 -1.93
N ALA A 91 3.38 4.55 -2.41
CA ALA A 91 3.24 5.84 -1.75
C ALA A 91 2.46 6.82 -2.64
N LEU A 92 1.37 7.36 -2.11
CA LEU A 92 0.59 8.41 -2.75
C LEU A 92 1.06 9.77 -2.23
N CYS A 93 1.52 10.66 -3.11
CA CYS A 93 2.07 11.96 -2.74
C CYS A 93 1.68 13.05 -3.75
N PRO A 94 1.76 14.34 -3.36
CA PRO A 94 1.56 15.43 -4.30
C PRO A 94 2.69 15.48 -5.34
N LYS A 95 2.35 15.88 -6.58
CA LYS A 95 3.28 15.89 -7.72
C LYS A 95 4.59 16.63 -7.44
N HIS A 96 4.55 17.73 -6.68
CA HIS A 96 5.74 18.53 -6.37
C HIS A 96 6.69 17.86 -5.35
N LEU A 97 6.23 16.84 -4.60
CA LEU A 97 7.06 16.09 -3.64
C LEU A 97 7.54 14.74 -4.19
N LYS A 98 7.20 14.36 -5.43
CA LYS A 98 7.51 13.03 -6.00
C LYS A 98 8.99 12.64 -5.89
N ASN A 99 9.90 13.58 -6.16
CA ASN A 99 11.35 13.33 -6.10
C ASN A 99 11.84 13.22 -4.65
N ARG A 100 11.25 13.99 -3.73
CA ARG A 100 11.58 13.93 -2.30
C ARG A 100 11.16 12.58 -1.70
N VAL A 101 9.96 12.10 -2.05
CA VAL A 101 9.46 10.79 -1.62
C VAL A 101 10.29 9.67 -2.23
N ALA A 102 10.61 9.74 -3.53
CA ALA A 102 11.48 8.76 -4.18
C ALA A 102 12.87 8.69 -3.53
N GLY A 103 13.50 9.84 -3.28
CA GLY A 103 14.81 9.90 -2.60
C GLY A 103 14.77 9.34 -1.17
N ALA A 104 13.66 9.51 -0.44
CA ALA A 104 13.50 8.90 0.88
C ALA A 104 13.38 7.36 0.83
N ILE A 105 12.77 6.82 -0.23
CA ILE A 105 12.72 5.37 -0.49
C ILE A 105 14.11 4.84 -0.86
N GLU A 106 14.85 5.56 -1.72
CA GLU A 106 16.20 5.17 -2.15
C GLU A 106 17.22 5.22 -1.01
N ALA A 107 17.14 6.22 -0.14
CA ALA A 107 17.92 6.27 1.10
C ALA A 107 17.58 5.13 2.09
N GLY A 108 16.47 4.43 1.85
CA GLY A 108 16.05 3.23 2.58
C GLY A 108 16.60 1.91 2.00
N ASP A 109 17.55 1.97 1.06
CA ASP A 109 18.13 0.83 0.34
C ASP A 109 17.13 0.10 -0.58
N ALA A 110 16.19 0.85 -1.17
CA ALA A 110 15.19 0.33 -2.10
C ALA A 110 15.23 1.05 -3.45
N ARG A 111 14.67 0.42 -4.49
CA ARG A 111 14.50 1.05 -5.80
C ARG A 111 13.16 1.78 -5.87
N ALA A 112 13.17 3.06 -6.24
CA ALA A 112 11.95 3.83 -6.44
C ALA A 112 11.56 3.92 -7.93
N PHE A 113 10.26 3.86 -8.21
CA PHE A 113 9.69 4.15 -9.53
C PHE A 113 8.62 5.23 -9.37
N ILE A 114 8.78 6.36 -10.04
CA ILE A 114 7.79 7.43 -10.05
C ILE A 114 6.79 7.14 -11.17
N THR A 115 5.52 6.97 -10.82
CA THR A 115 4.45 6.68 -11.77
C THR A 115 3.13 7.34 -11.35
N THR A 116 2.11 7.25 -12.20
CA THR A 116 0.74 7.71 -11.97
C THR A 116 -0.25 6.57 -12.21
N ILE A 117 -1.48 6.74 -11.69
CA ILE A 117 -2.59 5.84 -12.05
C ILE A 117 -2.94 6.12 -13.51
N ASP A 118 -2.97 5.06 -14.32
CA ASP A 118 -3.41 5.10 -15.71
C ASP A 118 -4.81 4.48 -15.81
N THR A 119 -5.58 4.91 -16.81
CA THR A 119 -6.90 4.38 -17.16
C THR A 119 -6.88 3.59 -18.46
N GLU A 120 -5.79 3.69 -19.23
CA GLU A 120 -5.61 2.95 -20.48
C GLU A 120 -5.16 1.51 -20.18
N GLY A 121 -5.84 0.55 -20.84
CA GLY A 121 -5.50 -0.87 -20.78
C GLY A 121 -4.58 -1.29 -21.92
N VAL A 122 -4.88 -2.44 -22.53
CA VAL A 122 -4.11 -2.94 -23.68
C VAL A 122 -4.25 -2.00 -24.88
N ARG A 123 -3.12 -1.63 -25.51
CA ARG A 123 -3.07 -0.81 -26.73
C ARG A 123 -2.06 -1.41 -27.70
N LYS A 124 -2.35 -1.32 -29.00
CA LYS A 124 -1.34 -1.57 -30.04
C LYS A 124 -0.46 -0.33 -30.17
N GLU A 125 0.84 -0.47 -29.94
CA GLU A 125 1.79 0.61 -30.21
C GLU A 125 1.95 0.79 -31.72
N LYS A 126 2.09 2.04 -32.17
CA LYS A 126 2.52 2.30 -33.55
C LYS A 126 4.03 2.13 -33.54
N ASP A 127 4.57 1.33 -34.47
CA ASP A 127 6.01 1.17 -34.63
C ASP A 127 6.65 2.56 -34.71
N VAL A 128 7.63 2.82 -33.82
CA VAL A 128 8.40 4.07 -33.75
C VAL A 128 9.53 4.02 -34.75
#